data_AF-A0A8T4JK27-F1
#
_entry.id   AF-A0A8T4JK27-F1
#
_cell.length_a   1.000
_cell.length_b   1.000
_cell.length_c   1.000
_cell.angle_alpha   90.00
_cell.angle_beta   90.00
_cell.angle_gamma   90.00
#
_symmetry.space_group_name_H-M   'P 1'
#
loop_
_entity.id
_entity.type
_entity.pdbx_description
1 polymer ?
#
loop_
_entity_poly.entity_id
_entity_poly.type
_entity_poly.pdbx_seq_one_letter_code
_entity_poly.pdbx_strand_id
1 'polypeptide(L)'
;MGLRLSDEEIVRRDQDISNGLSTYEMKKRWGITSGEGCRNYMIRTNKYEDWKEKRGEESRKRNKDLGNSFTRGELAKRWKITAGSVDGYITKVREDNKESENPVVINISQEPREAKRYANRDEDIKSGLALTKMPKRWGIRSTTGALNYMKRTRQHDDWRKLRGVKHNEQGNEVRLKDIQDGLTREELSKKWSVTVGSVDSYINRKIRGDKNEKRGLKKIHEDRKKDVQRGLSLEELALKWDIGIAGVKIFIERKSKSDSDYVGKFQSINGKNWFVKNENQLIGRIIRGTLDFIANKEFDERDKVAYDRAMKYFDSRKKVLSSSFSFNTLFEVYRYHHDLKKSGEEKTLKEMAEDLGMPSSSVSLILGDLRKKNKIHNIKSSECLSLLERCYNIPMNSVDISYFTGITSVEYTFNKLSLRLGKRPSSKHVLKSFNLDKIENLTYRLASEIYEAQDLGFNSEEVIDLVGCSERLYDYTTQNKYEIGWNIVKVLREMYPDHDVTRPWVDFRDELKTFQIRRGL
;
A
#
# COMPACT_ATOMS: atom_id res chain seq x y z
N MET A 1 -6.88 -33.38 -2.19
CA MET A 1 -6.32 -34.52 -1.42
C MET A 1 -4.86 -34.25 -1.15
N GLY A 2 -4.44 -34.13 0.11
CA GLY A 2 -3.02 -34.06 0.43
C GLY A 2 -2.45 -35.47 0.42
N LEU A 3 -1.73 -35.84 -0.63
CA LEU A 3 -1.02 -37.12 -0.69
C LEU A 3 -0.06 -37.17 0.52
N ARG A 4 -0.32 -38.09 1.46
CA ARG A 4 0.67 -38.42 2.48
C ARG A 4 1.89 -38.99 1.74
N LEU A 5 3.05 -38.38 1.96
CA LEU A 5 4.31 -38.94 1.47
C LEU A 5 4.54 -40.26 2.21
N SER A 6 5.07 -41.27 1.51
CA SER A 6 5.56 -42.47 2.18
C SER A 6 6.78 -42.11 3.05
N ASP A 7 7.07 -42.94 4.05
CA ASP A 7 8.23 -42.73 4.92
C ASP A 7 9.55 -42.74 4.11
N GLU A 8 9.64 -43.57 3.07
CA GLU A 8 10.76 -43.60 2.13
C GLU A 8 10.94 -42.26 1.39
N GLU A 9 9.84 -41.64 0.99
CA GLU A 9 9.84 -40.36 0.29
C GLU A 9 10.23 -39.21 1.24
N ILE A 10 9.87 -39.30 2.52
CA ILE A 10 10.31 -38.36 3.56
C ILE A 10 11.83 -38.47 3.76
N VAL A 11 12.34 -39.68 3.95
CA VAL A 11 13.78 -39.94 4.13
C VAL A 11 14.58 -39.45 2.92
N ARG A 12 14.10 -39.69 1.69
CA ARG A 12 14.74 -39.23 0.46
C ARG A 12 14.83 -37.71 0.38
N ARG A 13 13.74 -37.01 0.69
CA ARG A 13 13.70 -35.53 0.66
C ARG A 13 14.58 -34.92 1.74
N ASP A 14 14.62 -35.55 2.91
CA ASP A 14 15.50 -35.15 4.00
C ASP A 14 16.99 -35.31 3.66
N GLN A 15 17.34 -36.37 2.94
CA GLN A 15 18.69 -36.56 2.44
C GLN A 15 19.06 -35.51 1.37
N ASP A 16 18.14 -35.20 0.46
CA ASP A 16 18.32 -34.15 -0.55
C ASP A 16 18.56 -32.76 0.09
N ILE A 17 17.86 -32.44 1.18
CA ILE A 17 18.07 -31.22 1.97
C ILE A 17 19.44 -31.24 2.64
N SER A 18 19.78 -32.37 3.27
CA SER A 18 21.06 -32.55 3.96
C SER A 18 22.27 -32.46 3.01
N ASN A 19 22.08 -32.81 1.73
CA ASN A 19 23.08 -32.69 0.68
C ASN A 19 23.20 -31.28 0.09
N GLY A 20 22.41 -30.30 0.57
CA GLY A 20 22.51 -28.91 0.12
C GLY A 20 21.98 -28.65 -1.29
N LEU A 21 21.15 -29.54 -1.84
CA LEU A 21 20.60 -29.37 -3.19
C LEU A 21 19.85 -28.05 -3.33
N SER A 22 19.95 -27.42 -4.49
CA SER A 22 19.18 -26.22 -4.78
C SER A 22 17.67 -26.53 -4.84
N THR A 23 16.83 -25.51 -4.61
CA THR A 23 15.38 -25.65 -4.76
C THR A 23 15.01 -26.12 -6.17
N TYR A 24 15.76 -25.75 -7.20
CA TYR A 24 15.57 -26.25 -8.56
C TYR A 24 15.81 -27.76 -8.70
N GLU A 25 16.92 -28.27 -8.14
CA GLU A 25 17.25 -29.71 -8.17
C GLU A 25 16.24 -30.52 -7.36
N MET A 26 15.83 -30.02 -6.19
CA MET A 26 14.76 -30.61 -5.38
C MET A 26 13.43 -30.64 -6.13
N LYS A 27 13.04 -29.55 -6.81
CA LYS A 27 11.81 -29.52 -7.62
C LYS A 27 11.79 -30.65 -8.65
N LYS A 28 12.90 -30.81 -9.38
CA LYS A 28 13.05 -31.85 -10.40
C LYS A 28 12.98 -33.25 -9.80
N ARG A 29 13.63 -33.48 -8.66
CA ARG A 29 13.65 -34.80 -7.98
C ARG A 29 12.34 -35.16 -7.27
N TRP A 30 11.68 -34.18 -6.66
CA TRP A 30 10.48 -34.38 -5.85
C TRP A 30 9.20 -34.30 -6.68
N GLY A 31 9.30 -33.97 -7.97
CA GLY A 31 8.15 -33.83 -8.87
C GLY A 31 7.24 -32.66 -8.49
N ILE A 32 7.77 -31.58 -7.92
CA ILE A 32 6.99 -30.42 -7.49
C ILE A 32 7.21 -29.20 -8.40
N THR A 33 6.13 -28.46 -8.65
CA THR A 33 6.08 -27.42 -9.68
C THR A 33 6.64 -26.07 -9.23
N SER A 34 6.70 -25.79 -7.93
CA SER A 34 7.15 -24.51 -7.36
C SER A 34 8.29 -24.67 -6.34
N GLY A 35 9.19 -23.69 -6.28
CA GLY A 35 10.25 -23.66 -5.26
C GLY A 35 9.68 -23.43 -3.86
N GLU A 36 8.52 -22.77 -3.81
CA GLU A 36 7.71 -22.59 -2.61
C GLU A 36 7.23 -23.93 -2.03
N GLY A 37 7.02 -24.95 -2.87
CA GLY A 37 6.75 -26.32 -2.42
C GLY A 37 7.91 -26.93 -1.63
N CYS A 38 9.16 -26.72 -2.10
CA CYS A 38 10.35 -27.18 -1.37
C CYS A 38 10.48 -26.45 -0.04
N ARG A 39 10.29 -25.13 -0.07
CA ARG A 39 10.41 -24.25 1.11
C ARG A 39 9.42 -24.62 2.20
N ASN A 40 8.15 -24.82 1.83
CA ASN A 40 7.11 -25.21 2.77
C ASN A 40 7.38 -26.58 3.41
N TYR A 41 7.93 -27.54 2.66
CA TYR A 41 8.35 -28.83 3.23
C TYR A 41 9.49 -28.66 4.24
N MET A 42 10.52 -27.86 3.91
CA MET A 42 11.64 -27.57 4.83
C MET A 42 11.20 -26.83 6.09
N ILE A 43 10.24 -25.88 5.99
CA ILE A 43 9.70 -25.17 7.15
C ILE A 43 8.90 -26.13 8.03
N ARG A 44 8.05 -26.98 7.46
CA ARG A 44 7.24 -27.96 8.21
C ARG A 44 8.09 -29.01 8.92
N THR A 45 9.24 -29.37 8.35
CA THR A 45 10.19 -30.33 8.93
C THR A 45 11.28 -29.67 9.78
N ASN A 46 11.24 -28.34 9.94
CA ASN A 46 12.19 -27.54 10.70
C ASN A 46 13.66 -27.62 10.20
N LYS A 47 13.86 -27.80 8.88
CA LYS A 47 15.17 -27.97 8.21
C LYS A 47 15.61 -26.79 7.34
N TYR A 48 14.84 -25.70 7.34
CA TYR A 48 15.06 -24.58 6.43
C TYR A 48 16.35 -23.80 6.72
N GLU A 49 16.67 -23.55 7.99
CA GLU A 49 17.90 -22.83 8.35
C GLU A 49 19.16 -23.68 8.09
N ASP A 50 19.14 -24.98 8.41
CA ASP A 50 20.23 -25.92 8.11
C ASP A 50 20.56 -25.98 6.61
N TRP A 51 19.52 -26.02 5.77
CA TRP A 51 19.66 -25.98 4.32
C TRP A 51 20.31 -24.68 3.84
N LYS A 52 19.84 -23.55 4.35
CA LYS A 52 20.31 -22.20 3.98
C LYS A 52 21.77 -22.00 4.37
N GLU A 53 22.18 -22.50 5.53
CA GLU A 53 23.57 -22.48 5.97
C GLU A 53 24.47 -23.31 5.05
N LYS A 54 24.12 -24.58 4.78
CA LYS A 54 24.86 -25.46 3.85
C LYS A 54 24.98 -24.88 2.45
N ARG A 55 23.89 -24.33 1.90
CA ARG A 55 23.91 -23.68 0.58
C ARG A 55 24.82 -22.45 0.61
N GLY A 56 24.81 -21.69 1.70
CA GLY A 56 25.73 -20.58 1.94
C GLY A 56 27.19 -21.03 1.87
N GLU A 57 27.54 -22.12 2.55
CA GLU A 57 28.89 -22.71 2.54
C GLU A 57 29.31 -23.23 1.17
N GLU A 58 28.46 -23.96 0.46
CA GLU A 58 28.76 -24.42 -0.90
C GLU A 58 28.94 -23.25 -1.88
N SER A 59 28.17 -22.18 -1.71
CA SER A 59 28.32 -20.95 -2.50
C SER A 59 29.69 -20.31 -2.25
N ARG A 60 30.10 -20.21 -0.98
CA ARG A 60 31.40 -19.69 -0.59
C ARG A 60 32.53 -20.57 -1.11
N LYS A 61 32.40 -21.90 -1.03
CA LYS A 61 33.37 -22.88 -1.55
C LYS A 61 33.50 -22.77 -3.06
N ARG A 62 32.39 -22.75 -3.81
CA ARG A 62 32.39 -22.54 -5.26
C ARG A 62 33.00 -21.20 -5.66
N ASN A 63 32.71 -20.11 -4.94
CA ASN A 63 33.30 -18.81 -5.22
C ASN A 63 34.80 -18.76 -4.93
N LYS A 64 35.27 -19.52 -3.93
CA LYS A 64 36.69 -19.67 -3.60
C LYS A 64 37.43 -20.48 -4.67
N ASP A 65 36.81 -21.57 -5.14
CA ASP A 65 37.37 -22.46 -6.15
C ASP A 65 37.37 -21.84 -7.57
N LEU A 66 36.49 -20.87 -7.83
CA LEU A 66 36.37 -20.18 -9.13
C LEU A 66 37.29 -18.94 -9.29
N GLY A 67 38.13 -18.60 -8.30
CA GLY A 67 39.19 -17.59 -8.47
C GLY A 67 38.73 -16.21 -8.98
N ASN A 68 37.60 -15.70 -8.51
CA ASN A 68 37.03 -14.44 -8.99
C ASN A 68 37.76 -13.20 -8.44
N SER A 69 38.82 -12.76 -9.13
CA SER A 69 39.30 -11.37 -9.03
C SER A 69 39.80 -10.85 -10.39
N PHE A 70 38.92 -10.75 -11.38
CA PHE A 70 39.18 -9.94 -12.58
C PHE A 70 38.53 -8.56 -12.45
N THR A 71 39.35 -7.53 -12.59
CA THR A 71 38.91 -6.14 -12.70
C THR A 71 38.17 -5.90 -14.01
N ARG A 72 37.35 -4.84 -14.05
CA ARG A 72 36.63 -4.41 -15.27
C ARG A 72 37.56 -4.25 -16.48
N GLY A 73 38.79 -3.76 -16.25
CA GLY A 73 39.78 -3.56 -17.31
C GLY A 73 40.30 -4.88 -17.89
N GLU A 74 40.47 -5.90 -17.05
CA GLU A 74 40.95 -7.21 -17.50
C GLU A 74 39.89 -7.95 -18.33
N LEU A 75 38.61 -7.84 -17.97
CA LEU A 75 37.50 -8.35 -18.78
C LEU A 75 37.39 -7.63 -20.12
N ALA A 76 37.50 -6.29 -20.13
CA ALA A 76 37.46 -5.48 -21.35
C ALA A 76 38.60 -5.86 -22.32
N LYS A 77 39.83 -6.01 -21.80
CA LYS A 77 41.00 -6.41 -22.58
C LYS A 77 40.86 -7.82 -23.12
N ARG A 78 40.37 -8.76 -22.31
CA ARG A 78 40.19 -10.17 -22.69
C ARG A 78 39.11 -10.35 -23.77
N TRP A 79 38.00 -9.62 -23.67
CA TRP A 79 36.89 -9.70 -24.61
C TRP A 79 37.04 -8.76 -25.82
N LYS A 80 38.11 -7.96 -25.87
CA LYS A 80 38.37 -6.94 -26.91
C LYS A 80 37.19 -5.98 -27.10
N ILE A 81 36.61 -5.50 -26.00
CA ILE A 81 35.51 -4.52 -25.98
C ILE A 81 35.80 -3.36 -25.02
N THR A 82 34.98 -2.30 -25.06
CA THR A 82 35.12 -1.17 -24.13
C THR A 82 34.65 -1.54 -22.72
N ALA A 83 35.23 -0.90 -21.70
CA ALA A 83 34.78 -1.08 -20.31
C ALA A 83 33.29 -0.73 -20.12
N GLY A 84 32.77 0.26 -20.87
CA GLY A 84 31.34 0.58 -20.87
C GLY A 84 30.46 -0.55 -21.44
N SER A 85 30.95 -1.30 -22.43
CA SER A 85 30.27 -2.49 -22.95
C SER A 85 30.25 -3.63 -21.92
N VAL A 86 31.31 -3.77 -21.11
CA VAL A 86 31.36 -4.72 -19.99
C VAL A 86 30.32 -4.35 -18.93
N ASP A 87 30.21 -3.08 -18.55
CA ASP A 87 29.23 -2.62 -17.56
C ASP A 87 27.78 -2.78 -18.06
N GLY A 88 27.53 -2.51 -19.35
CA GLY A 88 26.22 -2.74 -19.98
C GLY A 88 25.80 -4.21 -19.92
N TYR A 89 26.74 -5.13 -20.17
CA TYR A 89 26.51 -6.57 -20.07
C TYR A 89 26.27 -7.02 -18.61
N ILE A 90 27.12 -6.60 -17.66
CA ILE A 90 26.96 -6.93 -16.23
C ILE A 90 25.61 -6.45 -15.70
N THR A 91 25.19 -5.25 -16.09
CA THR A 91 23.90 -4.68 -15.67
C THR A 91 22.75 -5.52 -16.20
N LYS A 92 22.78 -5.91 -17.47
CA LYS A 92 21.76 -6.77 -18.07
C LYS A 92 21.71 -8.14 -17.39
N VAL A 93 22.85 -8.80 -17.19
CA VAL A 93 22.92 -10.09 -16.50
C VAL A 93 22.35 -10.00 -15.08
N ARG A 94 22.55 -8.88 -14.38
CA ARG A 94 21.95 -8.64 -13.06
C ARG A 94 20.43 -8.45 -13.14
N GLU A 95 19.94 -7.74 -14.15
CA GLU A 95 18.50 -7.53 -14.36
C GLU A 95 17.79 -8.83 -14.74
N ASP A 96 18.36 -9.62 -15.66
CA ASP A 96 17.83 -10.92 -16.05
C ASP A 96 17.85 -11.93 -14.89
N ASN A 97 18.68 -11.71 -13.86
CA ASN A 97 18.74 -12.51 -12.64
C ASN A 97 18.02 -11.87 -11.43
N LYS A 98 17.35 -10.71 -11.56
CA LYS A 98 16.64 -10.10 -10.41
C LYS A 98 15.48 -10.95 -9.89
N GLU A 99 14.98 -11.88 -10.69
CA GLU A 99 13.93 -12.84 -10.33
C GLU A 99 14.50 -14.22 -9.96
N SER A 100 15.82 -14.38 -9.99
CA SER A 100 16.55 -15.62 -9.70
C SER A 100 17.20 -15.53 -8.32
N GLU A 101 16.89 -16.45 -7.40
CA GLU A 101 17.52 -16.51 -6.06
C GLU A 101 18.99 -17.01 -6.11
N ASN A 102 19.57 -17.24 -7.30
CA ASN A 102 20.97 -17.63 -7.45
C ASN A 102 21.90 -16.41 -7.56
N PRO A 103 23.12 -16.47 -6.98
CA PRO A 103 24.13 -15.44 -7.20
C PRO A 103 24.47 -15.34 -8.70
N VAL A 104 24.68 -14.11 -9.19
CA VAL A 104 25.00 -13.83 -10.59
C VAL A 104 26.35 -14.47 -10.95
N VAL A 105 26.33 -15.56 -11.71
CA VAL A 105 27.52 -16.20 -12.25
C VAL A 105 27.76 -15.67 -13.67
N ILE A 106 28.80 -14.86 -13.85
CA ILE A 106 29.25 -14.45 -15.19
C ILE A 106 30.17 -15.56 -15.70
N ASN A 107 29.70 -16.32 -16.69
CA ASN A 107 30.51 -17.39 -17.28
C ASN A 107 31.61 -16.79 -18.16
N ILE A 108 32.84 -16.74 -17.64
CA ILE A 108 33.98 -16.00 -18.23
C ILE A 108 34.62 -16.77 -19.41
N SER A 109 34.31 -18.06 -19.56
CA SER A 109 34.88 -18.93 -20.61
C SER A 109 34.16 -18.83 -21.95
N GLN A 110 32.94 -18.27 -21.98
CA GLN A 110 32.19 -18.02 -23.21
C GLN A 110 32.25 -16.54 -23.54
N GLU A 111 32.86 -16.16 -24.67
CA GLU A 111 32.73 -14.80 -25.20
C GLU A 111 31.23 -14.46 -25.33
N PRO A 112 30.69 -13.47 -24.59
CA PRO A 112 29.27 -13.19 -24.68
C PRO A 112 29.02 -12.48 -26.01
N ARG A 113 28.35 -13.15 -26.95
CA ARG A 113 27.84 -12.54 -28.20
C ARG A 113 27.10 -11.22 -27.93
N GLU A 114 26.51 -11.09 -26.74
CA GLU A 114 25.84 -9.87 -26.29
C GLU A 114 26.79 -8.70 -26.03
N ALA A 115 27.98 -8.93 -25.50
CA ALA A 115 28.95 -7.87 -25.21
C ALA A 115 29.46 -7.22 -26.50
N LYS A 116 29.63 -8.00 -27.59
CA LYS A 116 29.90 -7.48 -28.95
C LYS A 116 28.73 -6.67 -29.52
N ARG A 117 27.47 -6.99 -29.17
CA ARG A 117 26.31 -6.18 -29.58
C ARG A 117 26.32 -4.77 -28.97
N TYR A 118 26.91 -4.59 -27.78
CA TYR A 118 27.07 -3.26 -27.18
C TYR A 118 28.17 -2.44 -27.87
N ALA A 119 29.27 -3.08 -28.30
CA ALA A 119 30.34 -2.42 -29.06
C ALA A 119 29.84 -1.81 -30.38
N ASN A 120 28.96 -2.51 -31.10
CA ASN A 120 28.36 -2.00 -32.35
C ASN A 120 27.48 -0.75 -32.13
N ARG A 121 26.94 -0.53 -30.92
CA ARG A 121 26.14 0.66 -30.62
C ARG A 121 27.00 1.92 -30.51
N ASP A 122 28.20 1.80 -29.95
CA ASP A 122 29.14 2.93 -29.84
C ASP A 122 29.62 3.39 -31.24
N GLU A 123 29.83 2.46 -32.17
CA GLU A 123 30.17 2.79 -33.56
C GLU A 123 29.02 3.46 -34.32
N ASP A 124 27.78 2.98 -34.12
CA ASP A 124 26.59 3.61 -34.69
C ASP A 124 26.37 5.05 -34.20
N ILE A 125 26.73 5.33 -32.94
CA ILE A 125 26.67 6.68 -32.37
C ILE A 125 27.75 7.57 -32.98
N LYS A 126 28.99 7.08 -33.04
CA LYS A 126 30.13 7.83 -33.61
C LYS A 126 29.99 8.12 -35.10
N SER A 127 29.32 7.24 -35.85
CA SER A 127 29.02 7.45 -37.27
C SER A 127 27.84 8.39 -37.52
N GLY A 128 27.17 8.88 -36.47
CA GLY A 128 26.02 9.78 -36.60
C GLY A 128 24.78 9.11 -37.19
N LEU A 129 24.63 7.78 -37.02
CA LEU A 129 23.49 7.04 -37.55
C LEU A 129 22.17 7.70 -37.15
N ALA A 130 21.19 7.68 -38.06
CA ALA A 130 19.88 8.25 -37.77
C ALA A 130 19.23 7.56 -36.57
N LEU A 131 18.69 8.36 -35.63
CA LEU A 131 18.00 7.85 -34.43
C LEU A 131 16.86 6.89 -34.77
N THR A 132 16.24 7.04 -35.94
CA THR A 132 15.17 6.18 -36.46
C THR A 132 15.65 4.79 -36.90
N LYS A 133 16.94 4.64 -37.25
CA LYS A 133 17.54 3.37 -37.70
C LYS A 133 18.19 2.57 -36.57
N MET A 134 18.56 3.25 -35.48
CA MET A 134 19.20 2.66 -34.30
C MET A 134 18.36 1.55 -33.61
N PRO A 135 17.03 1.67 -33.41
CA PRO A 135 16.26 0.68 -32.65
C PRO A 135 16.34 -0.73 -33.26
N LYS A 136 16.13 -0.83 -34.58
CA LYS A 136 16.22 -2.10 -35.31
C LYS A 136 17.62 -2.71 -35.23
N ARG A 137 18.67 -1.89 -35.36
CA ARG A 137 20.06 -2.35 -35.33
C ARG A 137 20.54 -2.72 -33.92
N TRP A 138 20.00 -2.05 -32.90
CA TRP A 138 20.38 -2.26 -31.50
C TRP A 138 19.51 -3.31 -30.80
N GLY A 139 18.45 -3.80 -31.45
CA GLY A 139 17.45 -4.68 -30.83
C GLY A 139 16.63 -3.96 -29.75
N ILE A 140 16.42 -2.64 -29.89
CA ILE A 140 15.60 -1.82 -28.99
C ILE A 140 14.25 -1.55 -29.64
N ARG A 141 13.17 -1.58 -28.86
CA ARG A 141 11.80 -1.52 -29.37
C ARG A 141 11.40 -0.16 -29.99
N SER A 142 12.09 0.94 -29.67
CA SER A 142 11.70 2.28 -30.12
C SER A 142 12.85 3.27 -30.16
N THR A 143 12.64 4.35 -30.92
CA THR A 143 13.54 5.53 -31.00
C THR A 143 13.72 6.20 -29.64
N THR A 144 12.66 6.29 -28.85
CA THR A 144 12.71 6.78 -27.46
C THR A 144 13.61 5.89 -26.58
N GLY A 145 13.57 4.57 -26.79
CA GLY A 145 14.46 3.62 -26.10
C GLY A 145 15.93 3.85 -26.45
N ALA A 146 16.24 4.04 -27.74
CA ALA A 146 17.60 4.36 -28.20
C ALA A 146 18.08 5.72 -27.66
N LEU A 147 17.20 6.73 -27.62
CA LEU A 147 17.50 8.05 -27.07
C LEU A 147 17.81 7.99 -25.57
N ASN A 148 17.00 7.24 -24.82
CA ASN A 148 17.20 7.08 -23.37
C ASN A 148 18.50 6.33 -23.06
N TYR A 149 18.85 5.33 -23.88
CA TYR A 149 20.14 4.66 -23.79
C TYR A 149 21.31 5.66 -23.96
N MET A 150 21.30 6.47 -25.03
CA MET A 150 22.36 7.47 -25.27
C MET A 150 22.46 8.53 -24.17
N LYS A 151 21.32 8.93 -23.59
CA LYS A 151 21.32 9.86 -22.44
C LYS A 151 21.96 9.22 -21.20
N ARG A 152 21.67 7.95 -20.92
CA ARG A 152 22.26 7.23 -19.78
C ARG A 152 23.76 7.02 -19.95
N THR A 153 24.22 6.76 -21.18
CA THR A 153 25.65 6.60 -21.50
C THR A 153 26.38 7.93 -21.75
N ARG A 154 25.68 9.08 -21.62
CA ARG A 154 26.20 10.44 -21.87
C ARG A 154 26.70 10.71 -23.30
N GLN A 155 26.30 9.89 -24.27
CA GLN A 155 26.74 10.01 -25.67
C GLN A 155 25.77 10.83 -26.55
N HIS A 156 24.64 11.27 -25.99
CA HIS A 156 23.60 11.99 -26.71
C HIS A 156 24.07 13.34 -27.31
N ASP A 157 24.92 14.07 -26.61
CA ASP A 157 25.36 15.39 -27.04
C ASP A 157 26.42 15.30 -28.16
N ASP A 158 27.24 14.26 -28.14
CA ASP A 158 28.20 13.97 -29.22
C ASP A 158 27.48 13.58 -30.51
N TRP A 159 26.44 12.75 -30.41
CA TRP A 159 25.57 12.41 -31.55
C TRP A 159 24.89 13.65 -32.16
N ARG A 160 24.42 14.60 -31.33
CA ARG A 160 23.79 15.85 -31.81
C ARG A 160 24.76 16.74 -32.58
N LYS A 161 25.99 16.87 -32.09
CA LYS A 161 27.04 17.67 -32.76
C LYS A 161 27.36 17.11 -34.15
N LEU A 162 27.47 15.78 -34.27
CA LEU A 162 27.75 15.11 -35.53
C LEU A 162 26.64 15.29 -36.59
N ARG A 163 25.39 15.53 -36.16
CA ARG A 163 24.24 15.71 -37.07
C ARG A 163 23.97 17.16 -37.48
N GLY A 164 24.74 18.13 -37.01
CA GLY A 164 24.61 19.53 -37.43
C GLY A 164 23.24 20.17 -37.14
N VAL A 165 22.51 19.69 -36.13
CA VAL A 165 21.17 20.21 -35.78
C VAL A 165 21.30 21.62 -35.20
N LYS A 166 21.20 22.66 -36.03
CA LYS A 166 21.14 24.06 -35.59
C LYS A 166 19.75 24.40 -35.03
N HIS A 167 19.71 25.22 -34.00
CA HIS A 167 18.45 25.72 -33.43
C HIS A 167 17.72 26.60 -34.45
N ASN A 168 16.40 26.39 -34.59
CA ASN A 168 15.55 27.12 -35.53
C ASN A 168 15.28 28.54 -34.98
N GLU A 169 16.14 29.52 -35.30
CA GLU A 169 16.12 30.88 -34.74
C GLU A 169 14.98 31.75 -35.29
N GLN A 170 14.66 31.65 -36.59
CA GLN A 170 13.56 32.39 -37.23
C GLN A 170 12.18 32.08 -36.63
N GLY A 171 11.94 30.82 -36.24
CA GLY A 171 10.68 30.43 -35.60
C GLY A 171 10.51 31.02 -34.19
N ASN A 172 11.59 31.48 -33.55
CA ASN A 172 11.52 32.04 -32.20
C ASN A 172 11.21 33.54 -32.19
N GLU A 173 11.65 34.28 -33.21
CA GLU A 173 11.39 35.72 -33.33
C GLU A 173 9.91 36.00 -33.61
N VAL A 174 9.31 35.24 -34.52
CA VAL A 174 7.87 35.33 -34.84
C VAL A 174 7.02 35.10 -33.59
N ARG A 175 7.37 34.08 -32.79
CA ARG A 175 6.65 33.73 -31.56
C ARG A 175 6.83 34.75 -30.43
N LEU A 176 7.93 35.49 -30.40
CA LEU A 176 8.14 36.55 -29.42
C LEU A 176 7.28 37.78 -29.74
N LYS A 177 7.19 38.13 -31.02
CA LYS A 177 6.31 39.20 -31.48
C LYS A 177 4.84 38.91 -31.16
N ASP A 178 4.39 37.68 -31.40
CA ASP A 178 3.03 37.26 -31.05
C ASP A 178 2.71 37.41 -29.54
N ILE A 179 3.69 37.20 -28.65
CA ILE A 179 3.51 37.43 -27.21
C ILE A 179 3.43 38.93 -26.90
N GLN A 180 4.29 39.75 -27.55
CA GLN A 180 4.33 41.20 -27.37
C GLN A 180 3.07 41.89 -27.89
N ASP A 181 2.45 41.34 -28.93
CA ASP A 181 1.18 41.80 -29.50
C ASP A 181 -0.03 41.48 -28.59
N GLY A 182 0.18 40.85 -27.42
CA GLY A 182 -0.83 40.69 -26.38
C GLY A 182 -1.80 39.51 -26.57
N LEU A 183 -1.49 38.57 -27.47
CA LEU A 183 -2.33 37.39 -27.70
C LEU A 183 -2.42 36.51 -26.44
N THR A 184 -3.63 36.03 -26.16
CA THR A 184 -3.92 35.09 -25.07
C THR A 184 -3.25 33.74 -25.30
N ARG A 185 -3.13 32.93 -24.24
CA ARG A 185 -2.45 31.61 -24.32
C ARG A 185 -3.15 30.66 -25.29
N GLU A 186 -4.47 30.75 -25.35
CA GLU A 186 -5.35 29.99 -26.24
C GLU A 186 -5.16 30.42 -27.70
N GLU A 187 -5.05 31.72 -27.96
CA GLU A 187 -4.80 32.25 -29.31
C GLU A 187 -3.39 31.89 -29.81
N LEU A 188 -2.38 31.97 -28.93
CA LEU A 188 -1.01 31.53 -29.23
C LEU A 188 -0.95 30.03 -29.49
N SER A 189 -1.69 29.23 -28.71
CA SER A 189 -1.78 27.78 -28.87
C SER A 189 -2.33 27.43 -30.26
N LYS A 190 -3.40 28.12 -30.68
CA LYS A 190 -4.01 27.95 -32.00
C LYS A 190 -3.09 28.44 -33.12
N LYS A 191 -2.48 29.62 -32.97
CA LYS A 191 -1.59 30.24 -33.98
C LYS A 191 -0.32 29.42 -34.21
N TRP A 192 0.26 28.84 -33.16
CA TRP A 192 1.49 28.05 -33.26
C TRP A 192 1.24 26.57 -33.50
N SER A 193 -0.03 26.13 -33.52
CA SER A 193 -0.41 24.72 -33.62
C SER A 193 0.26 23.86 -32.53
N VAL A 194 0.27 24.34 -31.29
CA VAL A 194 0.82 23.62 -30.12
C VAL A 194 -0.15 23.70 -28.96
N THR A 195 0.01 22.83 -27.94
CA THR A 195 -0.84 22.88 -26.75
C THR A 195 -0.57 24.12 -25.89
N VAL A 196 -1.57 24.57 -25.12
CA VAL A 196 -1.44 25.69 -24.16
C VAL A 196 -0.26 25.49 -23.19
N GLY A 197 -0.05 24.27 -22.68
CA GLY A 197 1.11 23.97 -21.82
C GLY A 197 2.48 24.11 -22.54
N SER A 198 2.50 23.93 -23.86
CA SER A 198 3.70 24.18 -24.67
C SER A 198 3.95 25.67 -24.88
N VAL A 199 2.89 26.47 -25.00
CA VAL A 199 2.94 27.94 -25.00
C VAL A 199 3.49 28.43 -23.66
N ASP A 200 2.95 27.95 -22.53
CA ASP A 200 3.45 28.30 -21.20
C ASP A 200 4.91 27.94 -21.01
N SER A 201 5.33 26.77 -21.49
CA SER A 201 6.72 26.34 -21.42
C SER A 201 7.65 27.24 -22.25
N TYR A 202 7.17 27.76 -23.38
CA TYR A 202 7.92 28.70 -24.23
C TYR A 202 8.02 30.09 -23.60
N ILE A 203 6.88 30.64 -23.15
CA ILE A 203 6.78 31.92 -22.43
C ILE A 203 7.70 31.90 -21.20
N ASN A 204 7.59 30.87 -20.36
CA ASN A 204 8.43 30.73 -19.17
C ASN A 204 9.93 30.62 -19.49
N ARG A 205 10.30 30.09 -20.66
CA ARG A 205 11.71 29.93 -21.06
C ARG A 205 12.28 31.21 -21.65
N LYS A 206 11.47 32.03 -22.33
CA LYS A 206 11.89 33.26 -22.99
C LYS A 206 11.79 34.50 -22.10
N ILE A 207 10.71 34.66 -21.34
CA ILE A 207 10.55 35.78 -20.40
C ILE A 207 11.63 35.72 -19.33
N ARG A 208 11.84 34.55 -18.70
CA ARG A 208 12.93 34.36 -17.71
C ARG A 208 14.35 34.47 -18.31
N GLY A 209 14.49 34.58 -19.63
CA GLY A 209 15.76 34.70 -20.34
C GLY A 209 16.28 36.14 -20.44
N ASP A 210 15.42 37.16 -20.25
CA ASP A 210 15.77 38.54 -20.58
C ASP A 210 16.67 39.21 -19.51
N LYS A 211 17.73 39.90 -19.96
CA LYS A 211 18.79 40.44 -19.09
C LYS A 211 18.32 41.61 -18.23
N ASN A 212 17.28 42.33 -18.65
CA ASN A 212 16.72 43.46 -17.90
C ASN A 212 15.79 43.01 -16.77
N GLU A 213 15.04 41.92 -16.96
CA GLU A 213 14.22 41.34 -15.88
C GLU A 213 15.09 40.67 -14.80
N LYS A 214 16.27 40.15 -15.16
CA LYS A 214 17.27 39.68 -14.18
C LYS A 214 17.71 40.77 -13.20
N ARG A 215 17.72 42.05 -13.60
CA ARG A 215 18.04 43.16 -12.68
C ARG A 215 16.89 43.44 -11.69
N GLY A 216 15.64 43.43 -12.17
CA GLY A 216 14.45 43.56 -11.32
C GLY A 216 14.27 42.40 -10.34
N LEU A 217 14.41 41.17 -10.83
CA LEU A 217 14.37 39.96 -10.00
C LEU A 217 15.52 39.90 -9.01
N LYS A 218 16.72 40.39 -9.36
CA LYS A 218 17.83 40.49 -8.42
C LYS A 218 17.52 41.47 -7.29
N LYS A 219 16.91 42.62 -7.58
CA LYS A 219 16.49 43.60 -6.56
C LYS A 219 15.41 43.04 -5.64
N ILE A 220 14.35 42.45 -6.20
CA ILE A 220 13.30 41.77 -5.41
C ILE A 220 13.92 40.68 -4.54
N HIS A 221 14.88 39.93 -5.08
CA HIS A 221 15.55 38.87 -4.35
C HIS A 221 16.41 39.38 -3.18
N GLU A 222 17.16 40.47 -3.39
CA GLU A 222 17.94 41.17 -2.36
C GLU A 222 17.04 41.74 -1.25
N ASP A 223 15.91 42.35 -1.60
CA ASP A 223 14.98 42.93 -0.64
C ASP A 223 14.33 41.84 0.22
N ARG A 224 13.90 40.73 -0.41
CA ARG A 224 13.41 39.54 0.31
C ARG A 224 14.49 38.90 1.19
N LYS A 225 15.77 38.98 0.81
CA LYS A 225 16.89 38.53 1.65
C LYS A 225 17.05 39.39 2.90
N LYS A 226 17.00 40.71 2.76
CA LYS A 226 17.04 41.62 3.90
C LYS A 226 15.87 41.40 4.86
N ASP A 227 14.69 41.12 4.34
CA ASP A 227 13.50 40.85 5.14
C ASP A 227 13.62 39.57 5.99
N VAL A 228 14.17 38.50 5.43
CA VAL A 228 14.45 37.27 6.20
C VAL A 228 15.57 37.52 7.22
N GLN A 229 16.60 38.28 6.85
CA GLN A 229 17.71 38.61 7.75
C GLN A 229 17.31 39.51 8.94
N ARG A 230 16.25 40.31 8.77
CA ARG A 230 15.60 41.10 9.82
C ARG A 230 14.81 40.25 10.82
N GLY A 231 14.59 38.96 10.54
CA GLY A 231 13.91 38.05 11.44
C GLY A 231 12.39 38.17 11.44
N LEU A 232 11.80 38.71 10.37
CA LEU A 232 10.34 38.77 10.21
C LEU A 232 9.73 37.35 10.25
N SER A 233 8.54 37.23 10.84
CA SER A 233 7.76 36.00 10.87
C SER A 233 7.29 35.60 9.47
N LEU A 234 6.85 34.36 9.29
CA LEU A 234 6.37 33.88 7.99
C LEU A 234 5.11 34.63 7.54
N GLU A 235 4.27 35.03 8.48
CA GLU A 235 3.05 35.82 8.28
C GLU A 235 3.39 37.25 7.85
N GLU A 236 4.37 37.88 8.50
CA GLU A 236 4.86 39.22 8.13
C GLU A 236 5.50 39.22 6.75
N LEU A 237 6.29 38.20 6.42
CA LEU A 237 6.88 38.02 5.10
C LEU A 237 5.81 37.76 4.03
N ALA A 238 4.78 36.96 4.34
CA ALA A 238 3.70 36.65 3.40
C ALA A 238 2.92 37.92 3.04
N LEU A 239 2.55 38.70 4.06
CA LEU A 239 1.88 39.99 3.89
C LEU A 239 2.76 40.97 3.11
N LYS A 240 4.03 41.08 3.48
CA LYS A 240 4.97 42.04 2.87
C LYS A 240 5.32 41.70 1.43
N TRP A 241 5.40 40.42 1.08
CA TRP A 241 5.77 39.97 -0.26
C TRP A 241 4.56 39.74 -1.16
N ASP A 242 3.36 39.93 -0.63
CA ASP A 242 2.08 39.65 -1.27
C ASP A 242 2.04 38.24 -1.88
N ILE A 243 2.48 37.25 -1.08
CA ILE A 243 2.43 35.83 -1.45
C ILE A 243 1.98 35.01 -0.26
N GLY A 244 1.31 33.88 -0.51
CA GLY A 244 0.95 32.96 0.57
C GLY A 244 2.17 32.45 1.35
N ILE A 245 1.96 32.09 2.61
CA ILE A 245 3.00 31.54 3.52
C ILE A 245 3.77 30.37 2.89
N ALA A 246 3.10 29.55 2.08
CA ALA A 246 3.74 28.47 1.32
C ALA A 246 4.78 29.01 0.29
N GLY A 247 4.45 30.10 -0.39
CA GLY A 247 5.37 30.78 -1.32
C GLY A 247 6.59 31.36 -0.62
N VAL A 248 6.41 31.93 0.58
CA VAL A 248 7.51 32.40 1.43
C VAL A 248 8.46 31.25 1.79
N LYS A 249 7.91 30.12 2.25
CA LYS A 249 8.71 28.94 2.61
C LYS A 249 9.51 28.38 1.43
N ILE A 250 8.86 28.18 0.29
CA ILE A 250 9.52 27.68 -0.93
C ILE A 250 10.67 28.62 -1.34
N PHE A 251 10.47 29.92 -1.24
CA PHE A 251 11.51 30.91 -1.53
C PHE A 251 12.70 30.77 -0.56
N ILE A 252 12.44 30.69 0.75
CA ILE A 252 13.49 30.52 1.77
C ILE A 252 14.22 29.19 1.59
N GLU A 253 13.52 28.08 1.38
CA GLU A 253 14.11 26.75 1.21
C GLU A 253 15.01 26.67 -0.02
N ARG A 254 14.55 27.17 -1.17
CA ARG A 254 15.37 27.21 -2.39
C ARG A 254 16.65 28.02 -2.20
N LYS A 255 16.61 29.04 -1.35
CA LYS A 255 17.74 29.94 -1.10
C LYS A 255 18.67 29.44 -0.02
N SER A 256 18.14 28.80 1.02
CA SER A 256 18.93 28.08 2.01
C SER A 256 19.83 27.00 1.38
N LYS A 257 19.40 26.39 0.27
CA LYS A 257 20.20 25.41 -0.50
C LYS A 257 21.33 26.05 -1.33
N SER A 258 21.29 27.35 -1.58
CA SER A 258 22.25 28.06 -2.45
C SER A 258 23.07 29.13 -1.73
N ASP A 259 22.73 29.47 -0.49
CA ASP A 259 23.33 30.56 0.28
C ASP A 259 23.38 30.15 1.77
N SER A 260 24.58 29.84 2.27
CA SER A 260 24.79 29.31 3.62
C SER A 260 24.39 30.29 4.73
N ASP A 261 24.44 31.59 4.46
CA ASP A 261 24.10 32.64 5.44
C ASP A 261 22.60 32.64 5.77
N TYR A 262 21.76 32.15 4.85
CA TYR A 262 20.33 31.95 5.10
C TYR A 262 20.05 30.82 6.09
N VAL A 263 20.92 29.82 6.13
CA VAL A 263 20.73 28.59 6.92
C VAL A 263 20.92 28.87 8.41
N GLY A 264 21.92 29.68 8.77
CA GLY A 264 22.27 29.95 10.17
C GLY A 264 21.15 30.65 10.96
N LYS A 265 20.54 31.70 10.37
CA LYS A 265 19.45 32.44 11.04
C LYS A 265 18.09 31.75 10.96
N PHE A 266 17.76 31.08 9.85
CA PHE A 266 16.52 30.31 9.74
C PHE A 266 16.50 29.13 10.72
N GLN A 267 17.65 28.48 10.94
CA GLN A 267 17.80 27.43 11.97
C GLN A 267 17.71 27.97 13.40
N SER A 268 18.04 29.24 13.64
CA SER A 268 17.88 29.89 14.96
C SER A 268 16.43 30.29 15.27
N ILE A 269 15.63 30.60 14.24
CA ILE A 269 14.19 30.92 14.37
C ILE A 269 13.36 29.63 14.51
N ASN A 270 13.85 28.49 14.03
CA ASN A 270 13.12 27.22 14.03
C ASN A 270 14.00 26.04 14.49
N GLY A 271 14.14 25.90 15.81
CA GLY A 271 14.82 24.78 16.47
C GLY A 271 14.51 23.41 15.84
N LYS A 272 15.60 22.66 15.60
CA LYS A 272 15.74 21.46 14.76
C LYS A 272 14.90 20.24 15.22
N ASN A 273 14.57 19.38 14.25
CA ASN A 273 13.87 18.07 14.31
C ASN A 273 12.33 18.04 14.25
N TRP A 274 11.63 19.18 14.25
CA TRP A 274 10.17 19.20 14.09
C TRP A 274 9.71 19.08 12.61
N PHE A 275 10.46 19.63 11.66
CA PHE A 275 9.91 20.00 10.34
C PHE A 275 9.59 18.83 9.39
N VAL A 276 10.41 17.79 9.27
CA VAL A 276 10.13 16.69 8.30
C VAL A 276 8.92 15.86 8.74
N LYS A 277 8.69 15.71 10.06
CA LYS A 277 7.51 15.03 10.60
C LYS A 277 6.25 15.91 10.58
N ASN A 278 6.41 17.22 10.48
CA ASN A 278 5.32 18.19 10.50
C ASN A 278 5.02 18.87 9.18
N GLU A 279 5.78 18.64 8.11
CA GLU A 279 5.49 19.22 6.79
C GLU A 279 4.09 18.83 6.30
N ASN A 280 3.76 17.53 6.37
CA ASN A 280 2.40 17.04 6.07
C ASN A 280 1.35 17.55 7.07
N GLN A 281 1.72 17.71 8.35
CA GLN A 281 0.79 18.24 9.36
C GLN A 281 0.53 19.73 9.16
N LEU A 282 1.52 20.49 8.72
CA LEU A 282 1.49 21.92 8.51
C LEU A 282 0.79 22.27 7.20
N ILE A 283 1.05 21.52 6.12
CA ILE A 283 0.25 21.59 4.89
C ILE A 283 -1.21 21.24 5.21
N GLY A 284 -1.45 20.19 5.99
CA GLY A 284 -2.78 19.84 6.47
C GLY A 284 -3.45 20.94 7.30
N ARG A 285 -2.70 21.67 8.14
CA ARG A 285 -3.20 22.81 8.92
C ARG A 285 -3.49 24.04 8.05
N ILE A 286 -2.66 24.33 7.05
CA ILE A 286 -2.87 25.46 6.13
C ILE A 286 -4.09 25.20 5.25
N ILE A 287 -4.17 24.03 4.61
CA ILE A 287 -5.34 23.63 3.82
C ILE A 287 -6.60 23.69 4.68
N ARG A 288 -6.53 23.19 5.91
CA ARG A 288 -7.64 23.31 6.87
C ARG A 288 -8.00 24.75 7.16
N GLY A 289 -7.05 25.61 7.51
CA GLY A 289 -7.35 27.01 7.83
C GLY A 289 -7.97 27.76 6.65
N THR A 290 -7.55 27.45 5.42
CA THR A 290 -8.18 27.99 4.20
C THR A 290 -9.60 27.45 4.01
N LEU A 291 -9.83 26.15 4.22
CA LEU A 291 -11.16 25.55 4.13
C LEU A 291 -12.10 26.06 5.23
N ASP A 292 -11.61 26.22 6.46
CA ASP A 292 -12.36 26.79 7.58
C ASP A 292 -12.74 28.25 7.31
N PHE A 293 -11.84 29.02 6.69
CA PHE A 293 -12.13 30.40 6.29
C PHE A 293 -13.22 30.48 5.21
N ILE A 294 -13.11 29.65 4.16
CA ILE A 294 -14.11 29.56 3.09
C ILE A 294 -15.45 29.11 3.67
N ALA A 295 -15.47 28.04 4.49
CA ALA A 295 -16.69 27.54 5.11
C ALA A 295 -17.34 28.61 6.00
N ASN A 296 -16.57 29.39 6.76
CA ASN A 296 -17.16 30.43 7.61
C ASN A 296 -17.79 31.59 6.82
N LYS A 297 -17.19 31.95 5.68
CA LYS A 297 -17.65 33.07 4.84
C LYS A 297 -18.75 32.70 3.86
N GLU A 298 -18.65 31.55 3.21
CA GLU A 298 -19.45 31.22 2.03
C GLU A 298 -20.52 30.17 2.31
N PHE A 299 -20.34 29.32 3.33
CA PHE A 299 -21.31 28.25 3.58
C PHE A 299 -22.50 28.76 4.39
N ASP A 300 -23.68 28.30 3.98
CA ASP A 300 -24.88 28.43 4.79
C ASP A 300 -24.80 27.53 6.06
N GLU A 301 -25.79 27.64 6.94
CA GLU A 301 -25.80 26.86 8.19
C GLU A 301 -25.76 25.35 7.93
N ARG A 302 -26.45 24.87 6.89
CA ARG A 302 -26.47 23.46 6.50
C ARG A 302 -25.06 22.99 6.13
N ASP A 303 -24.41 23.70 5.24
CA ASP A 303 -23.10 23.35 4.71
C ASP A 303 -22.03 23.49 5.79
N LYS A 304 -22.17 24.43 6.72
CA LYS A 304 -21.32 24.52 7.93
C LYS A 304 -21.42 23.27 8.81
N VAL A 305 -22.63 22.79 9.09
CA VAL A 305 -22.82 21.58 9.89
C VAL A 305 -22.22 20.37 9.18
N ALA A 306 -22.43 20.23 7.86
CA ALA A 306 -21.86 19.14 7.07
C ALA A 306 -20.32 19.17 7.06
N TYR A 307 -19.74 20.36 6.85
CA TYR A 307 -18.30 20.61 6.88
C TYR A 307 -17.68 20.21 8.22
N ASP A 308 -18.24 20.69 9.33
CA ASP A 308 -17.76 20.39 10.68
C ASP A 308 -17.76 18.88 10.97
N ARG A 309 -18.79 18.17 10.50
CA ARG A 309 -18.89 16.71 10.66
C ARG A 309 -17.88 15.96 9.79
N ALA A 310 -17.72 16.37 8.54
CA ALA A 310 -16.73 15.81 7.63
C ALA A 310 -15.31 16.01 8.19
N MET A 311 -15.01 17.20 8.71
CA MET A 311 -13.71 17.51 9.33
C MET A 311 -13.45 16.70 10.59
N LYS A 312 -14.44 16.56 11.49
CA LYS A 312 -14.33 15.71 12.69
C LYS A 312 -14.09 14.25 12.33
N TYR A 313 -14.76 13.73 11.30
CA TYR A 313 -14.52 12.37 10.80
C TYR A 313 -13.09 12.22 10.28
N PHE A 314 -12.63 13.20 9.50
CA PHE A 314 -11.27 13.20 8.95
C PHE A 314 -10.20 13.22 10.04
N ASP A 315 -10.42 13.99 11.11
CA ASP A 315 -9.52 14.03 12.27
C ASP A 315 -9.54 12.80 13.14
N SER A 316 -10.71 12.18 13.34
CA SER A 316 -10.81 10.96 14.14
C SER A 316 -10.11 9.78 13.47
N ARG A 317 -10.04 9.77 12.14
CA ARG A 317 -9.46 8.68 11.33
C ARG A 317 -8.03 8.92 10.86
N LYS A 318 -7.44 10.10 11.07
CA LYS A 318 -6.05 10.46 10.67
C LYS A 318 -4.95 9.50 11.13
N LYS A 319 -5.18 8.70 12.18
CA LYS A 319 -4.22 7.66 12.63
C LYS A 319 -4.21 6.41 11.75
N VAL A 320 -5.25 6.18 10.96
CA VAL A 320 -5.36 5.09 9.99
C VAL A 320 -5.12 5.72 8.61
N LEU A 321 -3.90 5.60 8.11
CA LEU A 321 -3.27 6.34 6.98
C LEU A 321 -3.97 6.26 5.61
N SER A 322 -5.22 5.81 5.54
CA SER A 322 -6.06 5.81 4.35
C SER A 322 -7.52 5.95 4.79
N SER A 323 -8.03 7.16 4.96
CA SER A 323 -9.49 7.32 5.01
C SER A 323 -10.03 6.84 3.66
N SER A 324 -10.82 5.78 3.66
CA SER A 324 -11.42 5.19 2.45
C SER A 324 -12.34 6.16 1.69
N PHE A 325 -12.66 7.31 2.28
CA PHE A 325 -13.55 8.32 1.73
C PHE A 325 -12.81 9.64 1.52
N SER A 326 -13.10 10.28 0.38
CA SER A 326 -12.65 11.64 0.12
C SER A 326 -13.41 12.64 1.02
N PHE A 327 -12.84 13.83 1.23
CA PHE A 327 -13.53 14.88 1.98
C PHE A 327 -14.89 15.23 1.36
N ASN A 328 -14.95 15.35 0.04
CA ASN A 328 -16.18 15.66 -0.69
C ASN A 328 -17.25 14.58 -0.45
N THR A 329 -16.87 13.30 -0.46
CA THR A 329 -17.78 12.20 -0.14
C THR A 329 -18.36 12.33 1.27
N LEU A 330 -17.52 12.65 2.25
CA LEU A 330 -17.97 12.86 3.64
C LEU A 330 -18.92 14.06 3.74
N PHE A 331 -18.55 15.17 3.09
CA PHE A 331 -19.33 16.41 3.07
C PHE A 331 -20.72 16.17 2.47
N GLU A 332 -20.80 15.53 1.30
CA GLU A 332 -22.07 15.20 0.64
C GLU A 332 -22.96 14.30 1.50
N VAL A 333 -22.40 13.24 2.09
CA VAL A 333 -23.17 12.33 2.98
C VAL A 333 -23.71 13.08 4.20
N TYR A 334 -22.91 13.93 4.84
CA TYR A 334 -23.37 14.70 6.01
C TYR A 334 -24.36 15.80 5.65
N ARG A 335 -24.19 16.46 4.49
CA ARG A 335 -25.12 17.46 3.96
C ARG A 335 -26.48 16.82 3.68
N TYR A 336 -26.48 15.70 2.95
CA TYR A 336 -27.68 14.95 2.62
C TYR A 336 -28.43 14.47 3.88
N HIS A 337 -27.70 13.92 4.86
CA HIS A 337 -28.28 13.53 6.15
C HIS A 337 -28.88 14.72 6.92
N HIS A 338 -28.24 15.90 6.85
CA HIS A 338 -28.77 17.10 7.48
C HIS A 338 -30.07 17.58 6.83
N ASP A 339 -30.15 17.51 5.49
CA ASP A 339 -31.34 17.86 4.73
C ASP A 339 -32.54 16.98 5.10
N LEU A 340 -32.35 15.65 5.13
CA LEU A 340 -33.39 14.72 5.60
C LEU A 340 -33.87 15.02 7.02
N LYS A 341 -32.93 15.34 7.93
CA LYS A 341 -33.28 15.69 9.30
C LYS A 341 -34.08 16.99 9.40
N LYS A 342 -33.78 17.97 8.54
CA LYS A 342 -34.47 19.27 8.52
C LYS A 342 -35.85 19.17 7.87
N SER A 343 -35.99 18.36 6.82
CA SER A 343 -37.29 18.10 6.17
C SER A 343 -38.20 17.20 7.00
N GLY A 344 -37.64 16.42 7.93
CA GLY A 344 -38.38 15.39 8.67
C GLY A 344 -38.61 14.12 7.87
N GLU A 345 -37.94 13.97 6.72
CA GLU A 345 -38.03 12.79 5.87
C GLU A 345 -37.17 11.66 6.46
N GLU A 346 -37.80 10.51 6.70
CA GLU A 346 -37.10 9.32 7.17
C GLU A 346 -36.71 8.44 5.98
N LYS A 347 -35.40 8.28 5.75
CA LYS A 347 -34.84 7.31 4.81
C LYS A 347 -34.00 6.27 5.52
N THR A 348 -34.11 5.03 5.05
CA THR A 348 -33.18 3.97 5.41
C THR A 348 -31.78 4.28 4.88
N LEU A 349 -30.75 3.66 5.48
CA LEU A 349 -29.38 3.79 4.99
C LEU A 349 -29.20 3.29 3.55
N LYS A 350 -30.10 2.40 3.09
CA LYS A 350 -30.06 1.85 1.73
C LYS A 350 -30.54 2.90 0.72
N GLU A 351 -31.68 3.52 0.97
CA GLU A 351 -32.24 4.59 0.12
C GLU A 351 -31.28 5.78 0.04
N MET A 352 -30.72 6.20 1.18
CA MET A 352 -29.70 7.26 1.20
C MET A 352 -28.50 6.92 0.31
N ALA A 353 -28.09 5.65 0.28
CA ALA A 353 -26.94 5.21 -0.50
C ALA A 353 -27.25 5.16 -2.00
N GLU A 354 -28.46 4.73 -2.35
CA GLU A 354 -28.97 4.77 -3.72
C GLU A 354 -29.03 6.21 -4.25
N ASP A 355 -29.56 7.15 -3.47
CA ASP A 355 -29.64 8.57 -3.83
C ASP A 355 -28.26 9.22 -4.00
N LEU A 356 -27.27 8.77 -3.21
CA LEU A 356 -25.89 9.27 -3.26
C LEU A 356 -25.00 8.48 -4.24
N GLY A 357 -25.53 7.45 -4.90
CA GLY A 357 -24.77 6.60 -5.83
C GLY A 357 -23.59 5.87 -5.15
N MET A 358 -23.77 5.39 -3.92
CA MET A 358 -22.72 4.69 -3.17
C MET A 358 -23.21 3.44 -2.43
N PRO A 359 -22.32 2.54 -1.98
CA PRO A 359 -22.72 1.39 -1.18
C PRO A 359 -23.31 1.79 0.18
N SER A 360 -24.38 1.13 0.62
CA SER A 360 -25.03 1.38 1.91
C SER A 360 -24.10 1.16 3.12
N SER A 361 -23.13 0.24 3.00
CA SER A 361 -22.08 0.03 3.99
C SER A 361 -21.18 1.27 4.17
N SER A 362 -20.94 2.04 3.11
CA SER A 362 -20.17 3.29 3.16
C SER A 362 -20.93 4.38 3.90
N VAL A 363 -22.21 4.59 3.58
CA VAL A 363 -23.09 5.54 4.28
C VAL A 363 -23.18 5.19 5.77
N SER A 364 -23.40 3.89 6.06
CA SER A 364 -23.42 3.37 7.43
C SER A 364 -22.13 3.66 8.19
N LEU A 365 -20.97 3.46 7.55
CA LEU A 365 -19.67 3.70 8.16
C LEU A 365 -19.39 5.18 8.40
N ILE A 366 -19.81 6.06 7.49
CA ILE A 366 -19.67 7.52 7.61
C ILE A 366 -20.58 8.04 8.73
N LEU A 367 -21.88 7.74 8.67
CA LEU A 367 -22.87 8.20 9.64
C LEU A 367 -22.79 7.46 10.98
N GLY A 368 -22.09 6.31 11.03
CA GLY A 368 -21.83 5.56 12.26
C GLY A 368 -21.19 6.42 13.34
N ASP A 369 -20.38 7.42 12.96
CA ASP A 369 -19.78 8.38 13.90
C ASP A 369 -20.81 9.30 14.58
N LEU A 370 -21.95 9.57 13.94
CA LEU A 370 -23.08 10.27 14.57
C LEU A 370 -23.84 9.36 15.54
N ARG A 371 -23.91 8.07 15.22
CA ARG A 371 -24.60 7.05 16.03
C ARG A 371 -23.79 6.62 17.27
N LYS A 372 -22.49 6.96 17.33
CA LYS A 372 -21.58 6.60 18.43
C LYS A 372 -21.99 7.12 19.82
N LYS A 373 -22.95 8.04 19.93
CA LYS A 373 -23.40 8.52 21.24
C LYS A 373 -24.42 7.61 21.95
N ASN A 374 -25.08 6.68 21.26
CA ASN A 374 -26.15 5.87 21.88
C ASN A 374 -25.93 4.35 21.87
N LYS A 375 -24.94 3.81 21.17
CA LYS A 375 -24.50 2.43 21.40
C LYS A 375 -23.46 2.41 22.50
N ILE A 376 -23.89 2.79 23.71
CA ILE A 376 -23.17 2.34 24.87
C ILE A 376 -23.34 0.81 24.87
N HIS A 377 -22.35 0.10 24.34
CA HIS A 377 -22.18 -1.35 24.54
C HIS A 377 -21.83 -1.60 26.01
N ASN A 378 -22.66 -1.06 26.91
CA ASN A 378 -22.58 -1.35 28.31
C ASN A 378 -23.25 -2.70 28.48
N ILE A 379 -22.44 -3.74 28.39
CA ILE A 379 -22.69 -4.94 29.15
C ILE A 379 -22.72 -4.49 30.62
N LYS A 380 -23.92 -4.14 31.12
CA LYS A 380 -24.09 -3.59 32.47
C LYS A 380 -24.14 -4.69 33.53
N SER A 381 -24.58 -5.90 33.16
CA SER A 381 -24.71 -6.97 34.13
C SER A 381 -23.33 -7.54 34.48
N SER A 382 -23.07 -7.64 35.79
CA SER A 382 -21.94 -8.36 36.35
C SER A 382 -21.88 -9.80 35.85
N GLU A 383 -23.03 -10.44 35.64
CA GLU A 383 -23.16 -11.79 35.07
C GLU A 383 -22.57 -11.91 33.67
N CYS A 384 -22.91 -11.00 32.74
CA CYS A 384 -22.36 -11.05 31.38
C CYS A 384 -20.86 -10.73 31.38
N LEU A 385 -20.40 -9.85 32.26
CA LEU A 385 -18.96 -9.60 32.42
C LEU A 385 -18.23 -10.82 32.95
N SER A 386 -18.78 -11.50 33.96
CA SER A 386 -18.25 -12.76 34.52
C SER A 386 -18.21 -13.86 33.45
N LEU A 387 -19.26 -14.01 32.64
CA LEU A 387 -19.28 -14.93 31.51
C LEU A 387 -18.17 -14.62 30.51
N LEU A 388 -18.00 -13.36 30.12
CA LEU A 388 -16.93 -12.96 29.19
C LEU A 388 -15.53 -13.10 29.77
N GLU A 389 -15.36 -12.92 31.09
CA GLU A 389 -14.11 -13.21 31.79
C GLU A 389 -13.76 -14.70 31.69
N ARG A 390 -14.73 -15.61 31.88
CA ARG A 390 -14.52 -17.05 31.64
C ARG A 390 -14.16 -17.35 30.19
N CYS A 391 -14.87 -16.73 29.24
CA CYS A 391 -14.61 -16.89 27.81
C CYS A 391 -13.27 -16.31 27.35
N TYR A 392 -12.62 -15.48 28.15
CA TYR A 392 -11.44 -14.72 27.74
C TYR A 392 -10.29 -15.63 27.28
N ASN A 393 -10.03 -16.71 28.01
CA ASN A 393 -8.92 -17.62 27.73
C ASN A 393 -9.28 -18.78 26.78
N ILE A 394 -10.55 -18.91 26.42
CA ILE A 394 -11.01 -19.96 25.50
C ILE A 394 -10.41 -19.70 24.11
N PRO A 395 -9.81 -20.70 23.42
CA PRO A 395 -9.13 -20.53 22.13
C PRO A 395 -10.12 -20.43 20.95
N MET A 396 -11.14 -19.59 21.07
CA MET A 396 -12.23 -19.38 20.12
C MET A 396 -12.32 -17.91 19.71
N ASN A 397 -12.64 -17.62 18.44
CA ASN A 397 -12.74 -16.23 17.97
C ASN A 397 -13.92 -15.49 18.66
N SER A 398 -13.90 -14.15 18.64
CA SER A 398 -14.94 -13.32 19.28
C SER A 398 -16.33 -13.49 18.67
N VAL A 399 -16.42 -13.87 17.40
CA VAL A 399 -17.69 -14.07 16.67
C VAL A 399 -18.40 -15.34 17.13
N ASP A 400 -17.68 -16.45 17.23
CA ASP A 400 -18.19 -17.72 17.75
C ASP A 400 -18.57 -17.58 19.23
N ILE A 401 -17.77 -16.86 20.03
CA ILE A 401 -18.13 -16.56 21.44
C ILE A 401 -19.40 -15.70 21.49
N SER A 402 -19.53 -14.70 20.63
CA SER A 402 -20.76 -13.89 20.54
C SER A 402 -21.99 -14.73 20.20
N TYR A 403 -21.83 -15.77 19.38
CA TYR A 403 -22.91 -16.70 19.05
C TYR A 403 -23.34 -17.51 20.28
N PHE A 404 -22.39 -18.16 20.97
CA PHE A 404 -22.73 -19.00 22.14
C PHE A 404 -23.18 -18.21 23.36
N THR A 405 -22.72 -16.96 23.53
CA THR A 405 -23.08 -16.10 24.66
C THR A 405 -24.28 -15.20 24.39
N GLY A 406 -24.66 -15.01 23.13
CA GLY A 406 -25.64 -14.00 22.71
C GLY A 406 -25.17 -12.55 22.91
N ILE A 407 -23.90 -12.32 23.28
CA ILE A 407 -23.37 -10.98 23.57
C ILE A 407 -22.71 -10.38 22.34
N THR A 408 -23.38 -9.41 21.71
CA THR A 408 -22.91 -8.78 20.46
C THR A 408 -21.64 -7.93 20.57
N SER A 409 -21.19 -7.61 21.78
CA SER A 409 -20.05 -6.70 22.04
C SER A 409 -18.84 -7.39 22.67
N VAL A 410 -18.67 -8.69 22.41
CA VAL A 410 -17.56 -9.50 22.92
C VAL A 410 -16.20 -8.88 22.57
N GLU A 411 -15.96 -8.51 21.32
CA GLU A 411 -14.65 -7.98 20.90
C GLU A 411 -14.29 -6.67 21.62
N TYR A 412 -15.24 -5.74 21.72
CA TYR A 412 -15.06 -4.50 22.48
C TYR A 412 -14.75 -4.77 23.95
N THR A 413 -15.45 -5.74 24.55
CA THR A 413 -15.27 -6.09 25.95
C THR A 413 -13.96 -6.84 26.18
N PHE A 414 -13.54 -7.70 25.25
CA PHE A 414 -12.24 -8.37 25.30
C PHE A 414 -11.08 -7.39 25.17
N ASN A 415 -11.24 -6.32 24.38
CA ASN A 415 -10.25 -5.23 24.31
C ASN A 415 -10.15 -4.45 25.63
N LYS A 416 -11.23 -4.36 26.43
CA LYS A 416 -11.16 -3.81 27.79
C LYS A 416 -10.55 -4.81 28.77
N LEU A 417 -11.00 -6.06 28.72
CA LEU A 417 -10.51 -7.13 29.57
C LEU A 417 -9.01 -7.37 29.37
N SER A 418 -8.48 -7.18 28.16
CA SER A 418 -7.04 -7.33 27.91
C SER A 418 -6.15 -6.34 28.65
N LEU A 419 -6.70 -5.17 29.02
CA LEU A 419 -5.99 -4.21 29.88
C LEU A 419 -5.82 -4.73 31.31
N ARG A 420 -6.70 -5.62 31.77
CA ARG A 420 -6.69 -6.18 33.12
C ARG A 420 -6.13 -7.61 33.18
N LEU A 421 -6.47 -8.45 32.21
CA LEU A 421 -6.14 -9.88 32.14
C LEU A 421 -4.92 -10.18 31.26
N GLY A 422 -4.34 -9.17 30.62
CA GLY A 422 -3.20 -9.32 29.71
C GLY A 422 -3.62 -9.67 28.29
N LYS A 423 -2.67 -10.14 27.47
CA LYS A 423 -2.95 -10.46 26.06
C LYS A 423 -3.67 -11.80 25.95
N ARG A 424 -4.81 -11.81 25.26
CA ARG A 424 -5.54 -13.04 24.93
C ARG A 424 -4.65 -14.06 24.20
N PRO A 425 -4.72 -15.37 24.54
CA PRO A 425 -4.09 -16.41 23.75
C PRO A 425 -4.51 -16.31 22.28
N SER A 426 -3.61 -16.68 21.36
CA SER A 426 -3.93 -16.69 19.93
C SER A 426 -5.05 -17.71 19.67
N SER A 427 -6.27 -17.22 19.44
CA SER A 427 -7.39 -18.07 19.04
C SER A 427 -7.22 -18.47 17.58
N LYS A 428 -7.28 -19.77 17.27
CA LYS A 428 -7.47 -20.20 15.89
C LYS A 428 -8.85 -19.72 15.46
N HIS A 429 -8.92 -18.90 14.42
CA HIS A 429 -10.20 -18.38 13.93
C HIS A 429 -11.10 -19.48 13.35
N VAL A 430 -10.51 -20.62 12.97
CA VAL A 430 -11.16 -21.67 12.19
C VAL A 430 -10.74 -23.05 12.72
N LEU A 431 -11.70 -23.98 12.80
CA LEU A 431 -11.45 -25.40 13.07
C LEU A 431 -10.78 -26.04 11.86
N LYS A 432 -11.25 -25.69 10.66
CA LYS A 432 -10.70 -26.16 9.39
C LYS A 432 -10.88 -25.08 8.32
N SER A 433 -9.88 -24.92 7.45
CA SER A 433 -9.97 -24.10 6.26
C SER A 433 -9.79 -24.97 5.02
N PHE A 434 -10.65 -24.75 4.03
CA PHE A 434 -10.61 -25.45 2.75
C PHE A 434 -10.14 -24.46 1.67
N ASN A 435 -8.90 -24.66 1.18
CA ASN A 435 -8.31 -23.82 0.13
C ASN A 435 -8.45 -24.52 -1.22
N LEU A 436 -9.34 -24.03 -2.10
CA LEU A 436 -9.18 -24.24 -3.53
C LEU A 436 -9.51 -22.96 -4.34
N ASP A 437 -10.63 -22.25 -4.11
CA ASP A 437 -10.94 -21.02 -4.88
C ASP A 437 -11.75 -19.95 -4.12
N LYS A 438 -12.50 -20.36 -3.09
CA LYS A 438 -13.16 -19.48 -2.11
C LYS A 438 -12.70 -19.91 -0.72
N ILE A 439 -12.41 -18.95 0.16
CA ILE A 439 -12.01 -19.26 1.53
C ILE A 439 -13.24 -19.77 2.28
N GLU A 440 -13.38 -21.09 2.36
CA GLU A 440 -14.41 -21.77 3.14
C GLU A 440 -13.80 -22.19 4.48
N ASN A 441 -14.40 -21.70 5.56
CA ASN A 441 -13.89 -21.89 6.91
C ASN A 441 -14.96 -22.54 7.78
N LEU A 442 -14.63 -23.70 8.35
CA LEU A 442 -15.41 -24.30 9.42
C LEU A 442 -15.07 -23.60 10.73
N THR A 443 -16.06 -22.96 11.36
CA THR A 443 -15.94 -22.33 12.68
C THR A 443 -16.74 -23.12 13.72
N TYR A 444 -16.57 -22.80 15.00
CA TYR A 444 -17.34 -23.50 16.06
C TYR A 444 -18.84 -23.24 15.90
N ARG A 445 -19.23 -21.99 15.61
CA ARG A 445 -20.61 -21.63 15.32
C ARG A 445 -21.22 -22.48 14.21
N LEU A 446 -20.54 -22.53 13.06
CA LEU A 446 -21.07 -23.24 11.89
C LEU A 446 -21.23 -24.74 12.15
N ALA A 447 -20.26 -25.35 12.85
CA ALA A 447 -20.37 -26.75 13.25
C ALA A 447 -21.55 -26.99 14.21
N SER A 448 -21.75 -26.11 15.18
CA SER A 448 -22.91 -26.16 16.08
C SER A 448 -24.25 -26.03 15.36
N GLU A 449 -24.36 -25.10 14.39
CA GLU A 449 -25.58 -24.90 13.58
C GLU A 449 -25.90 -26.17 12.76
N ILE A 450 -24.88 -26.83 12.19
CA ILE A 450 -25.05 -28.11 11.47
C ILE A 450 -25.57 -29.20 12.40
N TYR A 451 -24.95 -29.37 13.58
CA TYR A 451 -25.38 -30.42 14.52
C TYR A 451 -26.77 -30.15 15.10
N GLU A 452 -27.09 -28.89 15.41
CA GLU A 452 -28.42 -28.48 15.88
C GLU A 452 -29.50 -28.82 14.84
N ALA A 453 -29.26 -28.53 13.56
CA ALA A 453 -30.20 -28.87 12.49
C ALA A 453 -30.33 -30.40 12.29
N GLN A 454 -29.23 -31.16 12.36
CA GLN A 454 -29.29 -32.62 12.29
C GLN A 454 -30.13 -33.23 13.42
N ASP A 455 -29.96 -32.74 14.66
CA ASP A 455 -30.69 -33.21 15.83
C ASP A 455 -32.18 -32.82 15.81
N LEU A 456 -32.55 -31.78 15.03
CA LEU A 456 -33.94 -31.42 14.73
C LEU A 456 -34.57 -32.30 13.63
N GLY A 457 -33.82 -33.22 13.03
CA GLY A 457 -34.31 -34.18 12.04
C GLY A 457 -34.27 -33.69 10.59
N PHE A 458 -33.60 -32.57 10.30
CA PHE A 458 -33.38 -32.12 8.92
C PHE A 458 -32.44 -33.08 8.18
N ASN A 459 -32.73 -33.35 6.91
CA ASN A 459 -31.87 -34.16 6.06
C ASN A 459 -30.64 -33.36 5.57
N SER A 460 -29.67 -34.01 4.93
CA SER A 460 -28.41 -33.36 4.52
C SER A 460 -28.61 -32.15 3.59
N GLU A 461 -29.52 -32.24 2.62
CA GLU A 461 -29.80 -31.17 1.67
C GLU A 461 -30.44 -29.98 2.41
N GLU A 462 -31.43 -30.25 3.27
CA GLU A 462 -32.08 -29.23 4.09
C GLU A 462 -31.10 -28.53 5.05
N VAL A 463 -30.17 -29.26 5.67
CA VAL A 463 -29.15 -28.68 6.56
C VAL A 463 -28.20 -27.78 5.78
N ILE A 464 -27.74 -28.23 4.61
CA ILE A 464 -26.85 -27.47 3.73
C ILE A 464 -27.51 -26.13 3.34
N ASP A 465 -28.77 -26.18 2.92
CA ASP A 465 -29.55 -25.02 2.51
C ASP A 465 -29.87 -24.09 3.69
N LEU A 466 -30.35 -24.64 4.81
CA LEU A 466 -30.73 -23.88 6.01
C LEU A 466 -29.55 -23.13 6.62
N VAL A 467 -28.39 -23.79 6.72
CA VAL A 467 -27.17 -23.21 7.31
C VAL A 467 -26.42 -22.36 6.27
N GLY A 468 -26.67 -22.57 4.98
CA GLY A 468 -25.98 -21.88 3.89
C GLY A 468 -24.50 -22.26 3.81
N CYS A 469 -24.19 -23.55 4.00
CA CYS A 469 -22.82 -24.07 3.93
C CYS A 469 -22.59 -24.90 2.65
N SER A 470 -21.34 -25.19 2.31
CA SER A 470 -21.05 -26.11 1.20
C SER A 470 -21.24 -27.57 1.65
N GLU A 471 -21.65 -28.46 0.73
CA GLU A 471 -21.68 -29.91 0.96
C GLU A 471 -20.38 -30.45 1.58
N ARG A 472 -19.22 -29.99 1.10
CA ARG A 472 -17.91 -30.36 1.65
C ARG A 472 -17.73 -30.02 3.13
N LEU A 473 -18.23 -28.85 3.56
CA LEU A 473 -18.19 -28.42 4.97
C LEU A 473 -19.10 -29.31 5.81
N TYR A 474 -20.31 -29.57 5.32
CA TYR A 474 -21.26 -30.48 5.95
C TYR A 474 -20.68 -31.88 6.12
N ASP A 475 -20.12 -32.45 5.04
CA ASP A 475 -19.50 -33.78 5.04
C ASP A 475 -18.36 -33.88 6.05
N TYR A 476 -17.42 -32.93 6.02
CA TYR A 476 -16.29 -32.92 6.96
C TYR A 476 -16.78 -32.79 8.40
N THR A 477 -17.78 -31.94 8.65
CA THR A 477 -18.34 -31.71 10.00
C THR A 477 -19.02 -32.98 10.52
N THR A 478 -19.74 -33.69 9.66
CA THR A 478 -20.44 -34.93 10.00
C THR A 478 -19.47 -36.09 10.19
N GLN A 479 -18.48 -36.25 9.30
CA GLN A 479 -17.43 -37.28 9.40
C GLN A 479 -16.57 -37.13 10.66
N ASN A 480 -16.41 -35.91 11.17
CA ASN A 480 -15.62 -35.61 12.37
C ASN A 480 -16.52 -35.21 13.56
N LYS A 481 -17.80 -35.66 13.60
CA LYS A 481 -18.79 -35.28 14.63
C LYS A 481 -18.29 -35.50 16.06
N TYR A 482 -17.61 -36.61 16.32
CA TYR A 482 -17.09 -36.92 17.66
C TYR A 482 -16.03 -35.92 18.11
N GLU A 483 -15.00 -35.67 17.30
CA GLU A 483 -13.89 -34.77 17.65
C GLU A 483 -14.35 -33.32 17.75
N ILE A 484 -15.05 -32.83 16.73
CA ILE A 484 -15.50 -31.43 16.67
C ILE A 484 -16.58 -31.19 17.74
N GLY A 485 -17.55 -32.09 17.85
CA GLY A 485 -18.61 -32.00 18.83
C GLY A 485 -18.08 -32.01 20.26
N TRP A 486 -17.14 -32.92 20.59
CA TRP A 486 -16.52 -32.96 21.91
C TRP A 486 -15.78 -31.67 22.24
N ASN A 487 -15.04 -31.10 21.29
CA ASN A 487 -14.34 -29.83 21.48
C ASN A 487 -15.31 -28.68 21.75
N ILE A 488 -16.45 -28.62 21.05
CA ILE A 488 -17.49 -27.62 21.31
C ILE A 488 -18.09 -27.82 22.71
N VAL A 489 -18.47 -29.05 23.07
CA VAL A 489 -19.04 -29.38 24.39
C VAL A 489 -18.09 -28.97 25.51
N LYS A 490 -16.79 -29.29 25.39
CA LYS A 490 -15.78 -28.91 26.38
C LYS A 490 -15.76 -27.39 26.58
N VAL A 491 -15.73 -26.63 25.49
CA VAL A 491 -15.74 -25.16 25.55
C VAL A 491 -17.03 -24.63 26.16
N LEU A 492 -18.19 -25.18 25.79
CA LEU A 492 -19.47 -24.77 26.36
C LEU A 492 -19.57 -25.03 27.86
N ARG A 493 -19.02 -26.15 28.35
CA ARG A 493 -18.92 -26.43 29.80
C ARG A 493 -18.03 -25.42 30.53
N GLU A 494 -16.97 -24.93 29.89
CA GLU A 494 -16.14 -23.84 30.45
C GLU A 494 -16.90 -22.50 30.49
N MET A 495 -17.73 -22.22 29.49
CA MET A 495 -18.57 -21.00 29.46
C MET A 495 -19.69 -21.05 30.51
N TYR A 496 -20.30 -22.23 30.65
CA TYR A 496 -21.51 -22.50 31.39
C TYR A 496 -21.33 -23.66 32.39
N PRO A 497 -20.53 -23.47 33.45
CA PRO A 497 -20.22 -24.55 34.39
C PRO A 497 -21.44 -25.06 35.18
N ASP A 498 -22.47 -24.23 35.32
CA ASP A 498 -23.69 -24.55 36.06
C ASP A 498 -24.75 -25.27 35.20
N HIS A 499 -24.48 -25.50 33.91
CA HIS A 499 -25.38 -26.20 33.00
C HIS A 499 -24.81 -27.56 32.58
N ASP A 500 -25.65 -28.59 32.53
CA ASP A 500 -25.28 -29.92 32.04
C ASP A 500 -25.22 -29.94 30.50
N VAL A 501 -24.15 -29.38 29.95
CA VAL A 501 -23.94 -29.35 28.51
C VAL A 501 -23.54 -30.76 28.03
N THR A 502 -24.46 -31.42 27.34
CA THR A 502 -24.22 -32.73 26.70
C THR A 502 -24.16 -32.66 25.18
N ARG A 503 -24.57 -31.53 24.58
CA ARG A 503 -24.69 -31.32 23.14
C ARG A 503 -23.75 -30.21 22.65
N PRO A 504 -23.21 -30.29 21.42
CA PRO A 504 -22.34 -29.25 20.85
C PRO A 504 -23.09 -28.02 20.35
N TRP A 505 -24.18 -27.61 21.00
CA TRP A 505 -24.89 -26.35 20.81
C TRP A 505 -25.59 -25.97 22.11
N VAL A 506 -25.99 -24.70 22.23
CA VAL A 506 -26.71 -24.21 23.41
C VAL A 506 -28.21 -24.43 23.19
N ASP A 507 -28.83 -25.27 24.00
CA ASP A 507 -30.27 -25.59 24.01
C ASP A 507 -31.07 -24.80 25.06
N PHE A 508 -30.41 -24.21 26.06
CA PHE A 508 -31.00 -23.30 27.06
C PHE A 508 -30.99 -21.81 26.62
N ARG A 509 -31.06 -21.53 25.31
CA ARG A 509 -31.03 -20.14 24.79
C ARG A 509 -32.20 -19.29 25.23
N ASP A 510 -33.36 -19.89 25.50
CA ASP A 510 -34.53 -19.13 25.92
C ASP A 510 -34.37 -18.57 27.34
N GLU A 511 -33.58 -19.23 28.19
CA GLU A 511 -33.13 -18.66 29.47
C GLU A 511 -32.24 -17.43 29.23
N LEU A 512 -31.30 -17.51 28.28
CA LEU A 512 -30.41 -16.40 27.90
C LEU A 512 -31.19 -15.20 27.31
N LYS A 513 -32.22 -15.44 26.50
CA LYS A 513 -33.10 -14.37 25.98
C LYS A 513 -33.91 -13.72 27.11
N THR A 514 -34.37 -14.51 28.10
CA THR A 514 -35.09 -13.99 29.27
C THR A 514 -34.21 -13.05 30.10
N PHE A 515 -32.90 -13.30 30.17
CA PHE A 515 -31.93 -12.38 30.78
C PHE A 515 -31.73 -11.07 30.01
N GLN A 516 -31.80 -11.09 28.67
CA GLN A 516 -31.66 -9.89 27.83
C GLN A 516 -32.94 -9.03 27.82
N ILE A 517 -34.12 -9.65 27.86
CA ILE A 517 -35.41 -8.95 27.80
C ILE A 517 -35.78 -8.35 29.18
N ARG A 518 -35.55 -9.06 30.30
CA ARG A 518 -35.92 -8.56 31.65
C ARG A 518 -35.10 -7.36 32.15
N ARG A 519 -34.00 -6.99 31.48
CA ARG A 519 -33.13 -5.86 31.88
C ARG A 519 -33.04 -4.75 30.82
N GLY A 520 -33.88 -4.84 29.78
CA GLY A 520 -34.08 -3.82 28.75
C GLY A 520 -35.40 -3.05 28.89
N LEU A 521 -36.04 -3.11 30.06
CA LEU A 521 -37.10 -2.22 30.52
C LEU A 521 -36.61 -1.40 31.71
#